data_AF-A0A933N948-F1
#
_entry.id   AF-A0A933N948-F1
#
_cell.length_a   1.000
_cell.length_b   1.000
_cell.length_c   1.000
_cell.angle_alpha   90.00
_cell.angle_beta   90.00
_cell.angle_gamma   90.00
#
_symmetry.space_group_name_H-M   'P 1'
#
loop_
_entity.id
_entity.type
_entity.pdbx_description
1 polymer ?
#
loop_
_entity_poly.entity_id
_entity_poly.type
_entity_poly.pdbx_seq_one_letter_code
_entity_poly.pdbx_strand_id
1 'polypeptide(L)'
;MRELAFWPFGEVASGRLQGARRVYFGAELCGSLLPGVTMLERAIEWATRGKLELTLVLPYVGQGQLEAATRLVNALASTKPDSEVVVNDWGLLRVVAAERRLRPVAGRGLDRGPSNDPRLDEYLGETIPDAGLVELRGSSFASPPLVRVLSSLGVTRAELDLPSLGSPELLAGSALRFSVHVPYALVASGRVCAFARMHRPAERLGACSRECVPLLAELEAARPVAGRLPITLAGNSVFARHPVTLDGLRSLSESWPANADRIVYSERPGGLPWKV
;
A
#
# COMPACT_ATOMS: atom_id res chain seq x y z
N MET A 1 12.16 13.22 -13.47
CA MET A 1 10.85 13.55 -12.82
C MET A 1 10.22 12.23 -12.41
N ARG A 2 9.84 12.09 -11.12
CA ARG A 2 9.25 10.84 -10.59
C ARG A 2 7.83 10.65 -11.13
N GLU A 3 7.43 9.39 -11.35
CA GLU A 3 6.07 9.05 -11.81
C GLU A 3 5.06 9.35 -10.71
N LEU A 4 4.00 10.09 -11.02
CA LEU A 4 2.87 10.30 -10.10
C LEU A 4 1.77 9.28 -10.40
N ALA A 5 1.30 8.60 -9.34
CA ALA A 5 0.18 7.70 -9.38
C ALA A 5 -0.85 8.02 -8.29
N PHE A 6 -2.11 7.64 -8.51
CA PHE A 6 -3.22 7.92 -7.59
C PHE A 6 -3.98 6.67 -7.13
N TRP A 7 -4.45 6.72 -5.88
CA TRP A 7 -5.24 5.67 -5.22
C TRP A 7 -6.38 6.29 -4.36
N PRO A 8 -7.62 5.75 -4.36
CA PRO A 8 -8.17 4.75 -5.27
C PRO A 8 -8.70 5.32 -6.56
N PHE A 9 -8.79 4.43 -7.54
CA PHE A 9 -9.72 4.54 -8.64
C PHE A 9 -11.14 4.97 -8.16
N GLY A 10 -11.67 6.08 -8.68
CA GLY A 10 -13.00 6.60 -8.35
C GLY A 10 -13.31 7.99 -8.95
N GLU A 11 -14.58 8.40 -8.95
CA GLU A 11 -15.12 9.60 -9.65
C GLU A 11 -14.51 10.95 -9.25
N VAL A 12 -13.76 11.03 -8.15
CA VAL A 12 -13.23 12.31 -7.60
C VAL A 12 -11.98 12.80 -8.34
N ALA A 13 -11.53 12.10 -9.37
CA ALA A 13 -10.19 12.27 -9.91
C ALA A 13 -10.09 13.32 -11.05
N SER A 14 -11.19 13.91 -11.53
CA SER A 14 -11.19 14.72 -12.76
C SER A 14 -10.40 16.04 -12.69
N GLY A 15 -10.10 16.56 -11.48
CA GLY A 15 -9.26 17.76 -11.31
C GLY A 15 -7.86 17.50 -10.72
N ARG A 16 -7.70 16.46 -9.90
CA ARG A 16 -6.47 16.21 -9.12
C ARG A 16 -5.47 15.28 -9.80
N LEU A 17 -5.89 14.57 -10.86
CA LEU A 17 -5.02 13.69 -11.65
C LEU A 17 -4.05 14.43 -12.59
N GLN A 18 -3.98 15.76 -12.56
CA GLN A 18 -3.08 16.48 -13.47
C GLN A 18 -1.63 16.02 -13.28
N GLY A 19 -1.08 15.41 -14.32
CA GLY A 19 0.27 14.84 -14.32
C GLY A 19 0.38 13.38 -13.85
N ALA A 20 -0.71 12.75 -13.40
CA ALA A 20 -0.73 11.34 -13.07
C ALA A 20 -0.59 10.49 -14.35
N ARG A 21 0.22 9.42 -14.28
CA ARG A 21 0.42 8.47 -15.39
C ARG A 21 -0.17 7.09 -15.10
N ARG A 22 -0.58 6.87 -13.85
CA ARG A 22 -1.00 5.56 -13.35
C ARG A 22 -2.07 5.69 -12.29
N VAL A 23 -2.96 4.70 -12.26
CA VAL A 23 -4.00 4.56 -11.23
C VAL A 23 -3.94 3.18 -10.57
N TYR A 24 -4.21 3.18 -9.27
CA TYR A 24 -4.28 2.00 -8.43
C TYR A 24 -5.74 1.60 -8.25
N PHE A 25 -6.02 0.32 -8.49
CA PHE A 25 -7.36 -0.25 -8.40
C PHE A 25 -7.32 -1.55 -7.59
N GLY A 26 -8.23 -1.72 -6.65
CA GLY A 26 -8.31 -2.91 -5.79
C GLY A 26 -8.26 -2.55 -4.32
N ALA A 27 -7.83 -3.52 -3.50
CA ALA A 27 -7.83 -3.40 -2.04
C ALA A 27 -6.45 -3.77 -1.49
N GLU A 28 -5.93 -2.96 -0.56
CA GLU A 28 -4.59 -3.18 -0.03
C GLU A 28 -4.54 -4.22 1.10
N LEU A 29 -5.52 -4.23 2.00
CA LEU A 29 -5.37 -4.91 3.29
C LEU A 29 -6.52 -5.86 3.68
N CYS A 30 -7.66 -5.81 2.98
CA CYS A 30 -8.83 -6.59 3.34
C CYS A 30 -9.38 -7.38 2.14
N GLY A 31 -9.31 -8.71 2.22
CA GLY A 31 -9.88 -9.59 1.20
C GLY A 31 -11.39 -9.45 1.01
N SER A 32 -12.14 -8.96 2.01
CA SER A 32 -13.59 -8.71 1.87
C SER A 32 -13.90 -7.51 0.96
N LEU A 33 -12.90 -6.69 0.67
CA LEU A 33 -12.96 -5.55 -0.25
C LEU A 33 -12.43 -5.90 -1.65
N LEU A 34 -12.11 -7.16 -1.93
CA LEU A 34 -11.74 -7.57 -3.29
C LEU A 34 -12.84 -7.16 -4.28
N PRO A 35 -12.47 -6.51 -5.40
CA PRO A 35 -13.42 -6.17 -6.45
C PRO A 35 -13.88 -7.43 -7.19
N GLY A 36 -15.00 -7.32 -7.90
CA GLY A 36 -15.40 -8.32 -8.89
C GLY A 36 -14.70 -8.11 -10.23
N VAL A 37 -14.69 -9.14 -11.09
CA VAL A 37 -14.10 -9.08 -12.44
C VAL A 37 -14.73 -7.97 -13.29
N THR A 38 -16.06 -7.82 -13.26
CA THR A 38 -16.76 -6.75 -13.98
C THR A 38 -16.30 -5.36 -13.57
N MET A 39 -15.95 -5.15 -12.29
CA MET A 39 -15.44 -3.86 -11.84
C MET A 39 -14.00 -3.63 -12.32
N LEU A 40 -13.18 -4.67 -12.35
CA LEU A 40 -11.83 -4.61 -12.94
C LEU A 40 -11.89 -4.26 -14.43
N GLU A 41 -12.78 -4.87 -15.20
CA GLU A 41 -12.96 -4.57 -16.63
C GLU A 41 -13.32 -3.09 -16.86
N ARG A 42 -14.26 -2.56 -16.07
CA ARG A 42 -14.61 -1.14 -16.10
C ARG A 42 -13.42 -0.24 -15.74
N ALA A 43 -12.61 -0.64 -14.77
CA ALA A 43 -11.41 0.11 -14.39
C ALA A 43 -10.36 0.11 -15.51
N ILE A 44 -10.17 -1.02 -16.20
CA ILE A 44 -9.29 -1.13 -17.37
C ILE A 44 -9.77 -0.22 -18.50
N GLU A 45 -11.05 -0.26 -18.83
CA GLU A 45 -11.63 0.58 -19.90
C GLU A 45 -11.47 2.06 -19.58
N TRP A 46 -11.78 2.47 -18.35
CA TRP A 46 -11.62 3.84 -17.90
C TRP A 46 -10.16 4.30 -17.97
N ALA A 47 -9.22 3.49 -17.46
CA ALA A 47 -7.79 3.82 -17.48
C ALA A 47 -7.28 3.94 -18.93
N THR A 48 -7.75 3.05 -19.81
CA THR A 48 -7.40 3.07 -21.24
C THR A 48 -7.89 4.34 -21.93
N ARG A 49 -9.15 4.75 -21.70
CA ARG A 49 -9.69 6.02 -22.21
C ARG A 49 -8.91 7.23 -21.69
N GLY A 50 -8.50 7.19 -20.43
CA GLY A 50 -7.67 8.22 -19.80
C GLY A 50 -6.18 8.19 -20.20
N LYS A 51 -5.74 7.21 -21.00
CA LYS A 51 -4.32 6.93 -21.31
C LYS A 51 -3.46 6.76 -20.05
N LEU A 52 -4.04 6.13 -19.03
CA LEU A 52 -3.40 5.83 -17.74
C LEU A 52 -3.02 4.36 -17.69
N GLU A 53 -1.87 4.08 -17.08
CA GLU A 53 -1.50 2.74 -16.67
C GLU A 53 -2.37 2.29 -15.48
N LEU A 54 -2.69 0.99 -15.43
CA LEU A 54 -3.47 0.42 -14.33
C LEU A 54 -2.61 -0.53 -13.51
N THR A 55 -2.71 -0.41 -12.20
CA THR A 55 -2.10 -1.33 -11.23
C THR A 55 -3.19 -1.98 -10.40
N LEU A 56 -3.27 -3.30 -10.44
CA LEU A 56 -4.19 -4.05 -9.58
C LEU A 56 -3.53 -4.23 -8.20
N VAL A 57 -4.27 -3.95 -7.14
CA VAL A 57 -3.81 -4.17 -5.77
C VAL A 57 -4.59 -5.31 -5.14
N LEU A 58 -3.85 -6.29 -4.65
CA LEU A 58 -4.39 -7.45 -3.97
C LEU A 58 -3.97 -7.44 -2.48
N PRO A 59 -4.93 -7.68 -1.57
CA PRO A 59 -4.66 -7.69 -0.15
C PRO A 59 -4.11 -9.02 0.31
N TYR A 60 -3.83 -9.11 1.61
CA TYR A 60 -3.81 -10.42 2.25
C TYR A 60 -5.18 -11.10 2.15
N VAL A 61 -5.18 -12.37 1.72
CA VAL A 61 -6.38 -13.17 1.52
C VAL A 61 -6.30 -14.48 2.29
N GLY A 62 -7.44 -14.90 2.84
CA GLY A 62 -7.58 -16.26 3.37
C GLY A 62 -7.95 -17.27 2.27
N GLN A 63 -8.01 -18.56 2.63
CA GLN A 63 -8.35 -19.64 1.70
C GLN A 63 -9.66 -19.38 0.94
N GLY A 64 -10.71 -18.89 1.62
CA GLY A 64 -12.00 -18.61 0.99
C GLY A 64 -12.01 -17.42 0.01
N GLN A 65 -10.93 -16.64 -0.04
CA GLN A 65 -10.79 -15.46 -0.91
C GLN A 65 -9.76 -15.67 -2.03
N LEU A 66 -8.94 -16.72 -1.93
CA LEU A 66 -7.88 -17.01 -2.89
C LEU A 66 -8.44 -17.19 -4.31
N GLU A 67 -9.51 -17.95 -4.47
CA GLU A 67 -10.14 -18.17 -5.78
C GLU A 67 -10.64 -16.86 -6.41
N ALA A 68 -11.20 -15.95 -5.61
CA ALA A 68 -11.66 -14.66 -6.10
C ALA A 68 -10.48 -13.79 -6.57
N ALA A 69 -9.39 -13.76 -5.80
CA ALA A 69 -8.18 -13.07 -6.20
C ALA A 69 -7.56 -13.68 -7.48
N THR A 70 -7.49 -15.01 -7.59
CA THR A 70 -6.99 -15.69 -8.80
C THR A 70 -7.84 -15.37 -10.04
N ARG A 71 -9.17 -15.27 -9.91
CA ARG A 71 -10.03 -14.84 -11.02
C ARG A 71 -9.69 -13.42 -11.49
N LEU A 72 -9.41 -12.50 -10.58
CA LEU A 72 -8.96 -11.14 -10.94
C LEU A 72 -7.61 -11.15 -11.66
N VAL A 73 -6.66 -11.95 -11.18
CA VAL A 73 -5.33 -12.11 -11.82
C VAL A 73 -5.49 -12.63 -13.25
N ASN A 74 -6.27 -13.69 -13.45
CA ASN A 74 -6.48 -14.29 -14.77
C ASN A 74 -7.21 -13.34 -15.73
N ALA A 75 -8.20 -12.60 -15.23
CA ALA A 75 -8.93 -11.60 -16.01
C ALA A 75 -7.99 -10.46 -16.43
N LEU A 76 -7.17 -9.93 -15.51
CA LEU A 76 -6.19 -8.89 -15.83
C LEU A 76 -5.17 -9.37 -16.88
N ALA A 77 -4.61 -10.56 -16.68
CA ALA A 77 -3.61 -11.14 -17.59
C ALA A 77 -4.15 -11.33 -19.01
N SER A 78 -5.45 -11.63 -19.13
CA SER A 78 -6.11 -11.83 -20.42
C SER A 78 -6.48 -10.52 -21.11
N THR A 79 -6.94 -9.53 -20.34
CA THR A 79 -7.47 -8.27 -20.89
C THR A 79 -6.40 -7.20 -21.07
N LYS A 80 -5.42 -7.13 -20.15
CA LYS A 80 -4.35 -6.14 -20.15
C LYS A 80 -3.04 -6.78 -19.68
N PRO A 81 -2.38 -7.60 -20.54
CA PRO A 81 -1.07 -8.15 -20.23
C PRO A 81 -0.05 -7.05 -19.92
N ASP A 82 1.03 -7.45 -19.28
CA ASP A 82 2.08 -6.61 -18.71
C ASP A 82 1.59 -5.64 -17.62
N SER A 83 0.36 -5.75 -17.13
CA SER A 83 -0.09 -4.92 -16.01
C SER A 83 0.67 -5.24 -14.73
N GLU A 84 0.83 -4.21 -13.89
CA GLU A 84 1.41 -4.39 -12.55
C GLU A 84 0.35 -4.94 -11.59
N VAL A 85 0.76 -5.87 -10.73
CA VAL A 85 -0.07 -6.38 -9.64
C VAL A 85 0.69 -6.26 -8.33
N VAL A 86 0.23 -5.35 -7.47
CA VAL A 86 0.73 -5.19 -6.10
C VAL A 86 0.14 -6.27 -5.23
N VAL A 87 0.99 -6.99 -4.51
CA VAL A 87 0.58 -8.12 -3.68
C VAL A 87 1.09 -7.97 -2.27
N ASN A 88 0.17 -8.08 -1.29
CA ASN A 88 0.46 -7.96 0.14
C ASN A 88 0.47 -9.32 0.88
N ASP A 89 0.56 -10.42 0.14
CA ASP A 89 0.60 -11.80 0.66
C ASP A 89 1.55 -12.69 -0.15
N TRP A 90 2.33 -13.51 0.55
CA TRP A 90 3.32 -14.40 -0.08
C TRP A 90 2.68 -15.51 -0.93
N GLY A 91 1.52 -16.02 -0.51
CA GLY A 91 0.78 -17.04 -1.26
C GLY A 91 0.27 -16.48 -2.58
N LEU A 92 -0.39 -15.32 -2.55
CA LEU A 92 -0.80 -14.62 -3.77
C LEU A 92 0.39 -14.17 -4.62
N LEU A 93 1.51 -13.78 -4.02
CA LEU A 93 2.67 -13.37 -4.80
C LEU A 93 3.17 -14.52 -5.66
N ARG A 94 3.13 -15.76 -5.16
CA ARG A 94 3.43 -16.96 -5.96
C ARG A 94 2.42 -17.19 -7.08
N VAL A 95 1.13 -16.95 -6.83
CA VAL A 95 0.08 -17.06 -7.86
C VAL A 95 0.31 -16.04 -8.98
N VAL A 96 0.53 -14.77 -8.63
CA VAL A 96 0.78 -13.71 -9.61
C VAL A 96 2.11 -13.96 -10.33
N ALA A 97 3.16 -14.36 -9.62
CA ALA A 97 4.42 -14.70 -10.24
C ALA A 97 4.25 -15.83 -11.24
N ALA A 98 3.46 -16.87 -10.97
CA ALA A 98 3.23 -17.96 -11.92
C ALA A 98 2.61 -17.47 -13.25
N GLU A 99 1.82 -16.39 -13.22
CA GLU A 99 1.27 -15.74 -14.41
C GLU A 99 2.30 -14.79 -15.05
N ARG A 100 3.04 -15.32 -16.03
CA ARG A 100 4.16 -14.61 -16.69
C ARG A 100 3.74 -13.39 -17.52
N ARG A 101 2.45 -13.22 -17.82
CA ARG A 101 1.92 -12.04 -18.52
C ARG A 101 1.70 -10.85 -17.60
N LEU A 102 2.04 -10.94 -16.31
CA LEU A 102 1.87 -9.86 -15.35
C LEU A 102 3.19 -9.51 -14.68
N ARG A 103 3.28 -8.28 -14.15
CA ARG A 103 4.44 -7.79 -13.42
C ARG A 103 4.14 -7.76 -11.92
N PRO A 104 4.63 -8.73 -11.13
CA PRO A 104 4.40 -8.72 -9.69
C PRO A 104 5.16 -7.57 -9.02
N VAL A 105 4.49 -6.89 -8.10
CA VAL A 105 5.03 -5.82 -7.25
C VAL A 105 4.84 -6.24 -5.78
N ALA A 106 5.90 -6.16 -4.98
CA ALA A 106 5.81 -6.42 -3.55
C ALA A 106 5.14 -5.23 -2.86
N GLY A 107 3.93 -5.40 -2.35
CA GLY A 107 3.20 -4.34 -1.66
C GLY A 107 3.76 -4.04 -0.27
N ARG A 108 3.38 -2.88 0.27
CA ARG A 108 3.82 -2.40 1.59
C ARG A 108 3.50 -3.34 2.74
N GLY A 109 2.44 -4.15 2.62
CA GLY A 109 2.09 -5.16 3.63
C GLY A 109 3.09 -6.32 3.75
N LEU A 110 4.00 -6.46 2.79
CA LEU A 110 5.14 -7.38 2.88
C LEU A 110 6.37 -6.72 3.54
N ASP A 111 6.39 -5.40 3.68
CA ASP A 111 7.43 -4.72 4.45
C ASP A 111 7.17 -4.94 5.94
N ARG A 112 8.12 -5.58 6.63
CA ARG A 112 8.02 -5.89 8.06
C ARG A 112 9.01 -5.08 8.91
N GLY A 113 9.55 -3.99 8.35
CA GLY A 113 10.43 -3.08 9.08
C GLY A 113 9.70 -2.31 10.20
N PRO A 114 10.40 -1.87 11.27
CA PRO A 114 9.81 -1.06 12.34
C PRO A 114 9.67 0.43 11.96
N SER A 115 10.15 0.83 10.78
CA SER A 115 10.13 2.21 10.25
C SER A 115 8.77 2.89 10.28
N ASN A 116 7.68 2.11 10.24
CA ASN A 116 6.32 2.62 10.27
C ASN A 116 5.71 2.77 11.67
N ASP A 117 6.41 2.37 12.74
CA ASP A 117 5.93 2.62 14.10
C ASP A 117 6.07 4.11 14.43
N PRO A 118 4.96 4.86 14.59
CA PRO A 118 5.02 6.30 14.87
C PRO A 118 5.58 6.63 16.25
N ARG A 119 5.84 5.61 17.09
CA ARG A 119 6.45 5.74 18.41
C ARG A 119 7.95 5.44 18.39
N LEU A 120 8.50 5.05 17.24
CA LEU A 120 9.91 4.65 17.16
C LEU A 120 10.81 5.77 17.71
N ASP A 121 10.63 7.01 17.26
CA ASP A 121 11.44 8.13 17.73
C ASP A 121 11.25 8.45 19.22
N GLU A 122 10.07 8.18 19.79
CA GLU A 122 9.79 8.34 21.24
C GLU A 122 10.59 7.35 22.10
N TYR A 123 10.75 6.10 21.62
CA TYR A 123 11.48 5.07 22.36
C TYR A 123 12.99 5.11 22.12
N LEU A 124 13.43 5.64 20.98
CA LEU A 124 14.80 5.47 20.52
C LEU A 124 15.74 6.64 20.85
N GLY A 125 15.19 7.84 21.09
CA GLY A 125 15.95 9.11 21.13
C GLY A 125 17.06 9.24 22.17
N GLU A 126 17.15 8.33 23.15
CA GLU A 126 18.16 8.42 24.22
C GLU A 126 18.98 7.14 24.44
N THR A 127 18.62 6.02 23.79
CA THR A 127 19.14 4.69 24.19
C THR A 127 19.91 3.93 23.09
N ILE A 128 19.73 4.28 21.82
CA ILE A 128 20.30 3.52 20.70
C ILE A 128 21.37 4.34 19.95
N PRO A 129 22.57 3.77 19.68
CA PRO A 129 23.57 4.41 18.84
C PRO A 129 23.05 4.71 17.43
N ASP A 130 23.54 5.77 16.79
CA ASP A 130 23.07 6.25 15.47
C ASP A 130 22.97 5.14 14.40
N ALA A 131 23.93 4.21 14.36
CA ALA A 131 23.92 3.09 13.42
C ALA A 131 22.72 2.13 13.63
N GLY A 132 22.29 1.93 14.87
CA GLY A 132 21.10 1.13 15.18
C GLY A 132 19.80 1.83 14.78
N LEU A 133 19.78 3.17 14.81
CA LEU A 133 18.62 3.96 14.37
C LEU A 133 18.42 3.85 12.85
N VAL A 134 19.50 3.83 12.08
CA VAL A 134 19.48 3.67 10.61
C VAL A 134 18.80 2.35 10.23
N GLU A 135 19.20 1.24 10.86
CA GLU A 135 18.58 -0.07 10.60
C GLU A 135 17.11 -0.13 11.03
N LEU A 136 16.75 0.47 12.17
CA LEU A 136 15.36 0.49 12.65
C LEU A 136 14.45 1.39 11.82
N ARG A 137 15.00 2.41 11.17
CA ARG A 137 14.27 3.27 10.21
C ARG A 137 14.28 2.69 8.79
N GLY A 138 15.05 1.63 8.55
CA GLY A 138 15.14 0.95 7.27
C GLY A 138 13.92 0.09 6.93
N SER A 139 13.68 -0.08 5.64
CA SER A 139 12.72 -1.06 5.12
C SER A 139 13.33 -2.46 5.14
N SER A 140 12.50 -3.48 5.37
CA SER A 140 12.93 -4.88 5.17
C SER A 140 13.35 -5.16 3.72
N PHE A 141 12.88 -4.38 2.74
CA PHE A 141 13.31 -4.50 1.34
C PHE A 141 14.74 -4.04 1.07
N ALA A 142 15.43 -3.44 2.05
CA ALA A 142 16.88 -3.24 1.99
C ALA A 142 17.66 -4.55 2.18
N SER A 143 17.03 -5.59 2.74
CA SER A 143 17.69 -6.87 3.06
C SER A 143 18.06 -7.65 1.78
N PRO A 144 19.35 -7.92 1.50
CA PRO A 144 19.75 -8.65 0.30
C PRO A 144 19.15 -10.06 0.16
N PRO A 145 19.02 -10.87 1.24
CA PRO A 145 18.28 -12.13 1.17
C PRO A 145 16.83 -11.97 0.70
N LEU A 146 16.10 -10.98 1.22
CA LEU A 146 14.71 -10.74 0.82
C LEU A 146 14.63 -10.32 -0.65
N VAL A 147 15.52 -9.41 -1.08
CA VAL A 147 15.62 -8.98 -2.48
C VAL A 147 15.84 -10.18 -3.41
N ARG A 148 16.73 -11.12 -3.06
CA ARG A 148 16.94 -12.34 -3.87
C ARG A 148 15.69 -13.20 -4.00
N VAL A 149 14.94 -13.38 -2.90
CA VAL A 149 13.67 -14.13 -2.93
C VAL A 149 12.66 -13.43 -3.85
N LEU A 150 12.50 -12.11 -3.70
CA LEU A 150 11.59 -11.32 -4.54
C LEU A 150 11.99 -11.37 -6.02
N SER A 151 13.28 -11.22 -6.33
CA SER A 151 13.78 -11.32 -7.70
C SER A 151 13.54 -12.70 -8.31
N SER A 152 13.65 -13.79 -7.54
CA SER A 152 13.33 -15.14 -8.02
C SER A 152 11.84 -15.33 -8.39
N LEU A 153 10.97 -14.49 -7.83
CA LEU A 153 9.54 -14.43 -8.14
C LEU A 153 9.22 -13.44 -9.28
N GLY A 154 10.24 -12.85 -9.91
CA GLY A 154 10.07 -11.86 -10.97
C GLY A 154 9.72 -10.45 -10.48
N VAL A 155 9.82 -10.20 -9.16
CA VAL A 155 9.57 -8.88 -8.60
C VAL A 155 10.75 -7.96 -8.90
N THR A 156 10.44 -6.82 -9.51
CA THR A 156 11.42 -5.74 -9.81
C THR A 156 11.07 -4.42 -9.13
N ARG A 157 9.91 -4.37 -8.47
CA ARG A 157 9.42 -3.18 -7.76
C ARG A 157 8.80 -3.59 -6.42
N ALA A 158 9.07 -2.79 -5.40
CA ALA A 158 8.43 -2.88 -4.10
C ALA A 158 7.79 -1.54 -3.72
N GLU A 159 6.85 -1.58 -2.79
CA GLU A 159 6.17 -0.40 -2.30
C GLU A 159 6.57 -0.09 -0.87
N LEU A 160 6.81 1.19 -0.60
CA LEU A 160 7.27 1.70 0.68
C LEU A 160 6.30 2.75 1.20
N ASP A 161 6.27 2.89 2.51
CA ASP A 161 5.74 4.08 3.15
C ASP A 161 6.83 5.15 3.26
N LEU A 162 6.42 6.42 3.26
CA LEU A 162 7.35 7.55 3.38
C LEU A 162 8.34 7.45 4.56
N PRO A 163 7.95 7.04 5.78
CA PRO A 163 8.89 6.86 6.89
C PRO A 163 9.99 5.82 6.62
N SER A 164 9.73 4.83 5.75
CA SER A 164 10.73 3.82 5.36
C SER A 164 11.87 4.40 4.49
N LEU A 165 11.76 5.67 4.09
CA LEU A 165 12.85 6.44 3.51
C LEU A 165 13.67 7.20 4.55
N GLY A 166 13.51 6.92 5.84
CA GLY A 166 14.35 7.50 6.90
C GLY A 166 15.83 7.14 6.77
N SER A 167 16.15 6.10 5.99
CA SER A 167 17.51 5.64 5.67
C SER A 167 17.63 5.31 4.18
N PRO A 168 17.59 6.32 3.29
CA PRO A 168 17.60 6.13 1.84
C PRO A 168 18.86 5.41 1.35
N GLU A 169 19.97 5.52 2.08
CA GLU A 169 21.23 4.83 1.83
C GLU A 169 21.10 3.31 1.87
N LEU A 170 20.20 2.75 2.69
CA LEU A 170 19.97 1.30 2.75
C LEU A 170 19.23 0.78 1.51
N LEU A 171 18.51 1.65 0.82
CA LEU A 171 17.77 1.34 -0.41
C LEU A 171 18.59 1.63 -1.66
N ALA A 172 19.61 2.48 -1.54
CA ALA A 172 20.53 2.80 -2.61
C ALA A 172 21.28 1.53 -3.06
N GLY A 173 21.33 1.30 -4.38
CA GLY A 173 21.95 0.11 -4.95
C GLY A 173 21.12 -1.18 -4.87
N SER A 174 19.90 -1.15 -4.30
CA SER A 174 18.97 -2.27 -4.41
C SER A 174 18.60 -2.54 -5.87
N ALA A 175 18.47 -3.82 -6.22
CA ALA A 175 17.97 -4.26 -7.52
C ALA A 175 16.46 -3.96 -7.71
N LEU A 176 15.76 -3.59 -6.63
CA LEU A 176 14.37 -3.18 -6.66
C LEU A 176 14.25 -1.69 -6.97
N ARG A 177 13.18 -1.36 -7.70
CA ARG A 177 12.62 0.00 -7.76
C ARG A 177 11.57 0.17 -6.67
N PHE A 178 11.36 1.40 -6.22
CA PHE A 178 10.44 1.68 -5.14
C PHE A 178 9.34 2.66 -5.53
N SER A 179 8.13 2.34 -5.09
CA SER A 179 6.96 3.22 -5.12
C SER A 179 6.67 3.68 -3.70
N VAL A 180 6.63 4.98 -3.48
CA VAL A 180 6.53 5.58 -2.15
C VAL A 180 5.13 6.11 -1.96
N HIS A 181 4.44 5.59 -0.96
CA HIS A 181 3.07 5.95 -0.65
C HIS A 181 2.98 7.10 0.34
N VAL A 182 2.03 7.98 0.03
CA VAL A 182 1.81 9.24 0.74
C VAL A 182 0.32 9.60 0.71
N PRO A 183 -0.21 10.31 1.71
CA PRO A 183 0.45 10.72 2.95
C PRO A 183 0.32 9.67 4.07
N TYR A 184 -0.28 8.50 3.81
CA TYR A 184 -0.60 7.51 4.85
C TYR A 184 0.44 6.39 4.90
N ALA A 185 1.09 6.24 6.05
CA ALA A 185 1.98 5.12 6.35
C ALA A 185 1.21 4.01 7.08
N LEU A 186 1.41 2.75 6.68
CA LEU A 186 0.75 1.59 7.31
C LEU A 186 1.45 1.25 8.63
N VAL A 187 0.78 1.51 9.75
CA VAL A 187 1.31 1.24 11.09
C VAL A 187 1.07 -0.21 11.49
N ALA A 188 -0.17 -0.68 11.32
CA ALA A 188 -0.56 -2.03 11.69
C ALA A 188 -1.76 -2.49 10.87
N SER A 189 -1.85 -3.80 10.64
CA SER A 189 -3.02 -4.44 10.05
C SER A 189 -3.34 -5.74 10.77
N GLY A 190 -4.63 -6.00 11.00
CA GLY A 190 -5.10 -7.20 11.69
C GLY A 190 -6.18 -7.95 10.90
N ARG A 191 -6.46 -9.19 11.28
CA ARG A 191 -7.60 -9.95 10.72
C ARG A 191 -8.93 -9.62 11.41
N VAL A 192 -8.87 -9.03 12.60
CA VAL A 192 -10.04 -8.59 13.36
C VAL A 192 -10.37 -7.16 12.97
N CYS A 193 -11.56 -6.96 12.39
CA CYS A 193 -12.01 -5.65 11.94
C CYS A 193 -13.03 -5.08 12.94
N ALA A 194 -12.73 -3.90 13.52
CA ALA A 194 -13.64 -3.21 14.42
C ALA A 194 -14.94 -2.81 13.71
N PHE A 195 -14.86 -2.35 12.45
CA PHE A 195 -16.03 -1.98 11.66
C PHE A 195 -16.93 -3.18 11.32
N ALA A 196 -16.36 -4.35 11.04
CA ALA A 196 -17.17 -5.55 10.77
C ALA A 196 -17.92 -6.07 12.02
N ARG A 197 -17.55 -5.59 13.21
CA ARG A 197 -18.23 -5.85 14.49
C ARG A 197 -19.14 -4.72 14.90
N MET A 198 -19.15 -3.61 14.15
CA MET A 198 -20.03 -2.48 14.44
C MET A 198 -21.47 -2.99 14.43
N HIS A 199 -22.22 -2.66 15.48
CA HIS A 199 -23.60 -3.12 15.67
C HIS A 199 -23.79 -4.63 15.91
N ARG A 200 -22.74 -5.37 16.31
CA ARG A 200 -22.83 -6.81 16.60
C ARG A 200 -22.33 -7.16 18.01
N PRO A 201 -22.92 -8.17 18.66
CA PRO A 201 -22.45 -8.65 19.96
C PRO A 201 -21.01 -9.21 19.86
N ALA A 202 -20.26 -9.11 20.95
CA ALA A 202 -18.81 -9.24 20.94
C ALA A 202 -18.25 -10.60 20.47
N GLU A 203 -19.05 -11.65 20.47
CA GLU A 203 -18.58 -13.04 20.44
C GLU A 203 -18.41 -13.65 19.03
N ARG A 204 -18.81 -12.98 17.95
CA ARG A 204 -18.67 -13.52 16.58
C ARG A 204 -18.20 -12.46 15.58
N LEU A 205 -17.15 -12.78 14.82
CA LEU A 205 -16.88 -12.13 13.55
C LEU A 205 -17.92 -12.64 12.54
N GLY A 206 -19.03 -11.92 12.39
CA GLY A 206 -20.05 -12.21 11.39
C GLY A 206 -19.58 -11.91 9.95
N ALA A 207 -20.46 -12.14 8.97
CA ALA A 207 -20.21 -11.77 7.58
C ALA A 207 -19.94 -10.26 7.44
N CYS A 208 -18.82 -9.87 6.82
CA CYS A 208 -18.47 -8.46 6.63
C CYS A 208 -19.45 -7.78 5.65
N SER A 209 -20.08 -6.67 6.07
CA SER A 209 -20.99 -5.89 5.21
C SER A 209 -20.33 -4.63 4.66
N ARG A 210 -19.01 -4.49 4.84
CA ARG A 210 -18.18 -3.38 4.31
C ARG A 210 -18.55 -2.02 4.92
N GLU A 211 -18.95 -2.02 6.18
CA GLU A 211 -19.29 -0.85 6.99
C GLU A 211 -18.16 0.19 7.05
N CYS A 212 -16.91 -0.25 6.85
CA CYS A 212 -15.72 0.61 6.81
C CYS A 212 -15.57 1.45 5.53
N VAL A 213 -16.31 1.18 4.45
CA VAL A 213 -16.14 1.92 3.18
C VAL A 213 -16.44 3.41 3.34
N PRO A 214 -17.55 3.83 3.96
CA PRO A 214 -17.82 5.25 4.16
C PRO A 214 -17.06 5.84 5.36
N LEU A 215 -16.56 5.01 6.29
CA LEU A 215 -16.12 5.45 7.62
C LEU A 215 -14.59 5.42 7.78
N LEU A 216 -14.09 6.42 8.50
CA LEU A 216 -12.76 6.43 9.09
C LEU A 216 -12.93 6.77 10.57
N ALA A 217 -12.08 6.21 11.43
CA ALA A 217 -12.04 6.58 12.84
C ALA A 217 -10.67 7.18 13.16
N GLU A 218 -10.66 8.35 13.80
CA GLU A 218 -9.44 8.93 14.34
C GLU A 218 -9.14 8.32 15.70
N LEU A 219 -7.89 7.92 15.92
CA LEU A 219 -7.46 7.33 17.18
C LEU A 219 -6.73 8.39 17.99
N GLU A 220 -7.34 8.80 19.09
CA GLU A 220 -6.73 9.72 20.04
C GLU A 220 -5.93 8.95 21.09
N ALA A 221 -4.72 9.44 21.38
CA ALA A 221 -3.94 8.91 22.48
C ALA A 221 -4.52 9.41 23.80
N ALA A 222 -4.63 8.51 24.79
CA ALA A 222 -5.05 8.89 26.15
C ALA A 222 -4.10 9.92 26.80
N ARG A 223 -2.88 10.05 26.28
CA ARG A 223 -1.90 11.08 26.66
C ARG A 223 -1.43 11.82 25.41
N PRO A 224 -1.50 13.17 25.38
CA PRO A 224 -0.92 13.95 24.29
C PRO A 224 0.59 13.75 24.25
N VAL A 225 1.12 13.43 23.06
CA VAL A 225 2.57 13.40 22.79
C VAL A 225 2.84 14.44 21.72
N ALA A 226 3.67 15.43 22.03
CA ALA A 226 4.02 16.49 21.09
C ALA A 226 4.71 15.89 19.85
N GLY A 227 4.36 16.37 18.66
CA GLY A 227 4.94 15.88 17.40
C GLY A 227 4.38 14.55 16.90
N ARG A 228 3.43 13.92 17.60
CA ARG A 228 2.82 12.67 17.16
C ARG A 228 1.96 12.88 15.91
N LEU A 229 2.16 12.03 14.90
CA LEU A 229 1.36 12.04 13.68
C LEU A 229 -0.10 11.63 13.97
N PRO A 230 -1.10 12.25 13.29
CA PRO A 230 -2.48 11.79 13.36
C PRO A 230 -2.60 10.31 12.98
N ILE A 231 -3.32 9.54 13.79
CA ILE A 231 -3.53 8.11 13.58
C ILE A 231 -4.98 7.88 13.17
N THR A 232 -5.18 7.15 12.07
CA THR A 232 -6.50 6.83 11.53
C THR A 232 -6.67 5.32 11.42
N LEU A 233 -7.78 4.80 11.92
CA LEU A 233 -8.26 3.45 11.68
C LEU A 233 -9.13 3.44 10.41
N ALA A 234 -8.74 2.60 9.45
CA ALA A 234 -9.42 2.42 8.18
C ALA A 234 -9.62 0.92 7.94
N GLY A 235 -10.86 0.45 8.09
CA GLY A 235 -11.16 -0.99 8.08
C GLY A 235 -10.43 -1.74 9.20
N ASN A 236 -9.60 -2.71 8.81
CA ASN A 236 -8.85 -3.58 9.73
C ASN A 236 -7.42 -3.08 10.00
N SER A 237 -7.11 -1.84 9.61
CA SER A 237 -5.74 -1.34 9.57
C SER A 237 -5.62 0.07 10.13
N VAL A 238 -4.48 0.35 10.74
CA VAL A 238 -4.12 1.61 11.38
C VAL A 238 -3.06 2.29 10.52
N PHE A 239 -3.24 3.58 10.29
CA PHE A 239 -2.36 4.40 9.48
C PHE A 239 -1.93 5.66 10.24
N ALA A 240 -0.70 6.09 10.03
CA ALA A 240 -0.21 7.39 10.44
C ALA A 240 -0.23 8.33 9.23
N ARG A 241 -0.73 9.55 9.40
CA ARG A 241 -0.78 10.55 8.33
C ARG A 241 0.37 11.53 8.43
N HIS A 242 1.27 11.51 7.47
CA HIS A 242 2.33 12.50 7.34
C HIS A 242 1.75 13.86 6.90
N PRO A 243 2.21 15.01 7.43
CA PRO A 243 1.68 16.33 7.10
C PRO A 243 2.08 16.86 5.71
N VAL A 244 2.68 16.01 4.87
CA VAL A 244 3.26 16.46 3.59
C VAL A 244 2.17 16.77 2.56
N THR A 245 2.30 17.89 1.87
CA THR A 245 1.44 18.29 0.75
C THR A 245 2.00 17.77 -0.57
N LEU A 246 1.20 17.75 -1.64
CA LEU A 246 1.68 17.39 -2.98
C LEU A 246 2.84 18.27 -3.47
N ASP A 247 2.83 19.56 -3.13
CA ASP A 247 3.92 20.47 -3.49
C ASP A 247 5.18 20.19 -2.66
N GLY A 248 5.02 19.98 -1.34
CA GLY A 248 6.12 19.61 -0.46
C GLY A 248 6.76 18.27 -0.84
N LEU A 249 5.97 17.34 -1.41
CA LEU A 249 6.47 16.05 -1.89
C LEU A 249 7.46 16.19 -3.04
N ARG A 250 7.32 17.19 -3.92
CA ARG A 250 8.25 17.37 -5.03
C ARG A 250 9.66 17.64 -4.51
N SER A 251 9.79 18.63 -3.62
CA SER A 251 11.06 18.97 -2.97
C SER A 251 11.57 17.82 -2.09
N LEU A 252 10.71 17.21 -1.27
CA LEU A 252 11.11 16.07 -0.44
C LEU A 252 11.63 14.90 -1.27
N SER A 253 11.06 14.68 -2.45
CA SER A 253 11.46 13.58 -3.32
C SER A 253 12.81 13.78 -4.00
N GLU A 254 13.42 14.96 -3.95
CA GLU A 254 14.74 15.21 -4.53
C GLU A 254 15.85 14.48 -3.76
N SER A 255 15.67 14.26 -2.46
CA SER A 255 16.63 13.53 -1.62
C SER A 255 16.48 12.00 -1.68
N TRP A 256 15.42 11.48 -2.28
CA TRP A 256 15.18 10.05 -2.35
C TRP A 256 16.16 9.35 -3.32
N PRO A 257 16.49 8.08 -3.09
CA PRO A 257 17.38 7.36 -3.99
C PRO A 257 16.78 7.27 -5.41
N ALA A 258 17.64 7.15 -6.41
CA ALA A 258 17.23 7.19 -7.82
C ALA A 258 16.23 6.08 -8.19
N ASN A 259 16.32 4.93 -7.52
CA ASN A 259 15.41 3.79 -7.71
C ASN A 259 14.04 3.98 -7.02
N ALA A 260 13.84 4.98 -6.15
CA ALA A 260 12.54 5.33 -5.57
C ALA A 260 11.70 6.24 -6.50
N ASP A 261 11.47 5.79 -7.72
CA ASP A 261 11.08 6.61 -8.87
C ASP A 261 9.56 6.91 -9.00
N ARG A 262 8.72 6.41 -8.09
CA ARG A 262 7.25 6.62 -8.15
C ARG A 262 6.68 7.12 -6.83
N ILE A 263 5.80 8.12 -6.90
CA ILE A 263 4.97 8.60 -5.80
C ILE A 263 3.55 8.05 -5.99
N VAL A 264 3.01 7.41 -4.96
CA VAL A 264 1.62 6.94 -4.93
C VAL A 264 0.84 7.78 -3.93
N TYR A 265 0.05 8.71 -4.44
CA TYR A 265 -0.78 9.57 -3.62
C TYR A 265 -2.13 8.92 -3.36
N SER A 266 -2.47 8.80 -2.08
CA SER A 266 -3.75 8.27 -1.61
C SER A 266 -4.56 9.36 -0.93
N GLU A 267 -5.79 9.61 -1.39
CA GLU A 267 -6.69 10.54 -0.69
C GLU A 267 -7.20 9.96 0.64
N ARG A 268 -7.40 8.64 0.66
CA ARG A 268 -7.86 7.86 1.81
C ARG A 268 -6.85 6.77 2.16
N PRO A 269 -6.67 6.46 3.45
CA PRO A 269 -5.79 5.38 3.89
C PRO A 269 -6.23 4.02 3.33
N GLY A 270 -5.26 3.17 2.95
CA GLY A 270 -5.49 1.83 2.44
C GLY A 270 -6.25 1.75 1.11
N GLY A 271 -6.47 2.90 0.45
CA GLY A 271 -7.16 2.94 -0.82
C GLY A 271 -8.64 2.57 -0.76
N LEU A 272 -9.30 2.81 0.38
CA LEU A 272 -10.72 2.50 0.55
C LEU A 272 -11.57 3.25 -0.50
N PRO A 273 -12.41 2.54 -1.28
CA PRO A 273 -13.20 3.18 -2.33
C PRO A 273 -14.17 4.21 -1.73
N TRP A 274 -14.47 5.26 -2.50
CA TRP A 274 -15.37 6.32 -2.04
C TRP A 274 -16.83 5.86 -2.00
N LYS A 275 -17.26 4.99 -2.94
CA LYS A 275 -18.57 4.31 -3.01
C LYS A 275 -18.40 3.04 -3.89
N VAL A 276 -19.06 1.94 -3.54
CA VAL A 276 -19.19 0.73 -4.38
C VAL A 276 -20.59 0.72 -4.97
#